data_AF-A0A1R2CZU0-F1
#
_entry.id   AF-A0A1R2CZU0-F1
#
_cell.length_a   1.000
_cell.length_b   1.000
_cell.length_c   1.000
_cell.angle_alpha   90.00
_cell.angle_beta   90.00
_cell.angle_gamma   90.00
#
_symmetry.space_group_name_H-M   'P 1'
#
loop_
_entity.id
_entity.type
_entity.pdbx_description
1 polymer ?
#
loop_
_entity_poly.entity_id
_entity_poly.type
_entity_poly.pdbx_seq_one_letter_code
_entity_poly.pdbx_strand_id
1 'polypeptide(L)'
;MEGDQNSKSYSSQYDITEEQCIICYTVLIRANAVYCKCGHNFCLDCMKEYILTKMDEFDVYPLECPVPNCHKSLYKMGKDFLEKDIYKKLKIYRKNKLCMMDPIKQFCPQINCNGYGEGSEKYLKCNMCDVRFKQTRDPGKEEILNNCSATQCPTCNNLVIKPFGCMTVRCLCDTEFCLKCGKSSTDSHKYLNCAASNLEGMFSWWTILFCIYSIILVPFTPFFIVNIYRANWDRNYFFFMNEHLIFYNILLFIFSPMILVFGFFYLPFVVGWMCVEAVFDGKTDKTKHIFWFLLKVIIYFPAVLLCFVGILLGFGLLLIILPLMGVAYLFVRINVQTKY
;
A
#
# COMPACT_ATOMS: atom_id res chain seq x y z
N MET A 1 -72.50 -26.20 3.31
CA MET A 1 -71.47 -26.53 2.32
C MET A 1 -70.48 -25.38 2.38
N GLU A 2 -69.61 -25.41 3.39
CA GLU A 2 -68.26 -26.02 3.32
C GLU A 2 -67.34 -25.14 2.46
N GLY A 3 -66.23 -24.56 2.95
CA GLY A 3 -65.59 -24.73 4.25
C GLY A 3 -64.48 -23.71 4.50
N ASP A 4 -63.90 -23.86 5.68
CA ASP A 4 -62.74 -23.17 6.25
C ASP A 4 -61.51 -23.11 5.32
N GLN A 5 -60.71 -22.04 5.46
CA GLN A 5 -59.29 -22.18 5.80
C GLN A 5 -58.68 -20.89 6.38
N ASN A 6 -58.72 -20.87 7.70
CA ASN A 6 -57.76 -20.33 8.67
C ASN A 6 -56.34 -20.09 8.14
N SER A 7 -55.89 -18.83 8.08
CA SER A 7 -54.46 -18.47 8.07
C SER A 7 -54.14 -17.60 9.28
N LYS A 8 -53.60 -18.26 10.31
CA LYS A 8 -53.08 -17.63 11.54
C LYS A 8 -51.93 -16.69 11.18
N SER A 9 -52.15 -15.38 11.29
CA SER A 9 -51.09 -14.38 11.28
C SER A 9 -50.28 -14.49 12.57
N TYR A 10 -49.16 -15.21 12.51
CA TYR A 10 -48.17 -15.27 13.59
C TYR A 10 -47.45 -13.92 13.68
N SER A 11 -47.89 -13.05 14.59
CA SER A 11 -47.21 -11.81 14.94
C SER A 11 -46.01 -12.11 15.84
N SER A 12 -44.82 -12.16 15.24
CA SER A 12 -43.57 -12.10 15.98
C SER A 12 -43.13 -10.63 16.09
N GLN A 13 -43.38 -10.01 17.26
CA GLN A 13 -42.82 -8.72 17.63
C GLN A 13 -41.30 -8.82 17.72
N TYR A 14 -40.60 -8.30 16.72
CA TYR A 14 -39.19 -7.94 16.85
C TYR A 14 -39.12 -6.47 17.21
N ASP A 15 -38.52 -6.13 18.36
CA ASP A 15 -38.19 -4.75 18.75
C ASP A 15 -37.11 -4.22 17.79
N ILE A 16 -37.53 -3.50 16.75
CA ILE A 16 -36.68 -2.79 15.80
C ILE A 16 -36.17 -1.52 16.48
N THR A 17 -34.86 -1.23 16.42
CA THR A 17 -34.33 0.07 16.85
C THR A 17 -34.25 1.01 15.64
N GLU A 18 -34.43 2.32 15.83
CA GLU A 18 -34.24 3.31 14.74
C GLU A 18 -32.76 3.49 14.33
N GLU A 19 -31.84 2.76 14.97
CA GLU A 19 -30.41 2.84 14.71
C GLU A 19 -30.00 2.02 13.47
N GLN A 20 -28.97 2.47 12.76
CA GLN A 20 -28.46 1.82 11.54
C GLN A 20 -27.04 1.30 11.73
N CYS A 21 -26.71 0.19 11.05
CA CYS A 21 -25.36 -0.33 10.97
C CYS A 21 -24.46 0.63 10.17
N ILE A 22 -23.30 1.00 10.71
CA ILE A 22 -22.38 1.95 10.05
C ILE A 22 -21.74 1.36 8.77
N ILE A 23 -21.69 0.03 8.65
CA ILE A 23 -21.04 -0.65 7.51
C ILE A 23 -22.02 -0.82 6.34
N CYS A 24 -23.18 -1.45 6.59
CA CYS A 24 -24.14 -1.80 5.54
C CYS A 24 -25.39 -0.92 5.52
N TYR A 25 -25.52 0.04 6.44
CA TYR A 25 -26.63 0.97 6.55
C TYR A 25 -28.01 0.33 6.73
N THR A 26 -28.06 -0.96 7.12
CA THR A 26 -29.31 -1.64 7.45
C THR A 26 -29.78 -1.26 8.86
N VAL A 27 -31.10 -1.25 9.05
CA VAL A 27 -31.73 -0.99 10.35
C VAL A 27 -31.36 -2.12 11.32
N LEU A 28 -30.97 -1.75 12.53
CA LEU A 28 -30.59 -2.69 13.56
C LEU A 28 -31.83 -3.28 14.25
N ILE A 29 -31.80 -4.59 14.42
CA ILE A 29 -32.77 -5.32 15.23
C ILE A 29 -32.04 -5.71 16.51
N ARG A 30 -32.63 -5.52 17.69
CA ARG A 30 -31.96 -5.81 18.98
C ARG A 30 -31.29 -7.19 19.03
N ALA A 31 -31.91 -8.20 18.41
CA ALA A 31 -31.38 -9.57 18.35
C ALA A 31 -30.08 -9.72 17.53
N ASN A 32 -29.87 -8.87 16.52
CA ASN A 32 -28.74 -8.93 15.59
C ASN A 32 -27.84 -7.70 15.66
N ALA A 33 -27.93 -6.90 16.74
CA ALA A 33 -27.14 -5.70 16.93
C ALA A 33 -25.96 -5.97 17.88
N VAL A 34 -24.78 -5.49 17.50
CA VAL A 34 -23.56 -5.54 18.31
C VAL A 34 -23.22 -4.12 18.77
N TYR A 35 -23.40 -3.88 20.07
CA TYR A 35 -23.17 -2.57 20.69
C TYR A 35 -21.76 -2.49 21.25
N CYS A 36 -20.91 -1.67 20.63
CA CYS A 36 -19.53 -1.56 21.06
C CYS A 36 -19.35 -0.55 22.19
N LYS A 37 -18.35 -0.77 23.06
CA LYS A 37 -17.96 0.19 24.11
C LYS A 37 -17.46 1.54 23.55
N CYS A 38 -17.18 1.62 22.25
CA CYS A 38 -16.91 2.87 21.55
C CYS A 38 -18.15 3.70 21.23
N GLY A 39 -19.36 3.14 21.37
CA GLY A 39 -20.61 3.78 20.94
C GLY A 39 -20.94 3.52 19.47
N HIS A 40 -20.11 2.76 18.74
CA HIS A 40 -20.38 2.36 17.36
C HIS A 40 -21.14 1.03 17.33
N ASN A 41 -22.24 1.01 16.57
CA ASN A 41 -23.15 -0.14 16.52
C ASN A 41 -23.12 -0.77 15.12
N PHE A 42 -23.13 -2.09 15.09
CA PHE A 42 -23.02 -2.88 13.86
C PHE A 42 -24.05 -4.00 13.88
N CYS A 43 -24.47 -4.47 12.70
CA CYS A 43 -25.17 -5.73 12.62
C CYS A 43 -24.18 -6.90 12.87
N LEU A 44 -24.72 -8.00 13.38
CA LEU A 44 -23.96 -9.19 13.74
C LEU A 44 -23.22 -9.79 12.53
N ASP A 45 -23.81 -9.75 11.35
CA ASP A 45 -23.20 -10.28 10.12
C ASP A 45 -21.97 -9.47 9.71
N CYS A 46 -22.09 -8.13 9.62
CA CYS A 46 -20.94 -7.28 9.30
C CYS A 46 -19.82 -7.41 10.33
N MET A 47 -20.17 -7.55 11.62
CA MET A 47 -19.18 -7.69 12.68
C MET A 47 -18.45 -9.05 12.62
N LYS A 48 -19.17 -10.13 12.29
CA LYS A 48 -18.57 -11.45 12.04
C LYS A 48 -17.65 -11.41 10.84
N GLU A 49 -18.14 -10.91 9.71
CA GLU A 49 -17.38 -10.83 8.47
C GLU A 49 -16.11 -9.99 8.65
N TYR A 50 -16.21 -8.82 9.30
CA TYR A 50 -15.05 -8.00 9.63
C TYR A 50 -13.97 -8.76 10.41
N ILE A 51 -14.35 -9.49 11.48
CA ILE A 51 -13.36 -10.26 12.25
C ILE A 51 -12.77 -11.39 11.39
N LEU A 52 -13.59 -12.09 10.60
CA LEU A 52 -13.12 -13.17 9.74
C LEU A 52 -12.14 -12.65 8.68
N THR A 53 -12.46 -11.54 8.01
CA THR A 53 -11.53 -10.88 7.08
C THR A 53 -10.22 -10.51 7.79
N LYS A 54 -10.28 -9.97 9.01
CA LYS A 54 -9.07 -9.68 9.80
C LYS A 54 -8.29 -10.92 10.20
N MET A 55 -8.96 -12.05 10.40
CA MET A 55 -8.29 -13.34 10.62
C MET A 55 -7.59 -13.84 9.36
N ASP A 56 -8.24 -13.73 8.20
CA ASP A 56 -7.71 -14.15 6.91
C ASP A 56 -6.52 -13.26 6.46
N GLU A 57 -6.57 -11.96 6.74
CA GLU A 57 -5.48 -11.01 6.54
C GLU A 57 -4.33 -11.15 7.55
N PHE A 58 -4.45 -12.06 8.53
CA PHE A 58 -3.54 -12.16 9.71
C PHE A 58 -3.39 -10.84 10.49
N ASP A 59 -4.38 -9.95 10.39
CA ASP A 59 -4.40 -8.63 11.03
C ASP A 59 -5.25 -8.60 12.32
N VAL A 60 -4.97 -9.54 13.23
CA VAL A 60 -5.77 -9.77 14.46
C VAL A 60 -5.24 -9.06 15.71
N TYR A 61 -4.20 -8.23 15.56
CA TYR A 61 -3.58 -7.47 16.64
C TYR A 61 -3.00 -6.15 16.11
N PRO A 62 -3.43 -4.98 16.63
CA PRO A 62 -4.63 -4.80 17.46
C PRO A 62 -5.91 -5.06 16.64
N LEU A 63 -6.89 -5.77 17.21
CA LEU A 63 -8.21 -5.92 16.60
C LEU A 63 -9.08 -4.75 17.06
N GLU A 64 -9.14 -3.71 16.22
CA GLU A 64 -9.78 -2.41 16.51
C GLU A 64 -11.15 -2.26 15.85
N CYS A 65 -11.88 -1.21 16.26
CA CYS A 65 -13.16 -0.80 15.69
C CYS A 65 -13.04 -0.50 14.19
N PRO A 66 -13.99 -0.94 13.33
CA PRO A 66 -13.94 -0.66 11.88
C PRO A 66 -14.04 0.83 11.53
N VAL A 67 -14.60 1.64 12.43
CA VAL A 67 -14.77 3.09 12.22
C VAL A 67 -13.41 3.79 12.24
N PRO A 68 -13.11 4.65 11.24
CA PRO A 68 -11.88 5.43 11.19
C PRO A 68 -11.60 6.19 12.49
N ASN A 69 -10.33 6.25 12.90
CA ASN A 69 -9.87 6.95 14.11
C ASN A 69 -10.41 6.39 15.44
N CYS A 70 -10.92 5.15 15.46
CA CYS A 70 -11.38 4.50 16.69
C CYS A 70 -10.49 3.31 17.09
N HIS A 71 -9.58 3.52 18.04
CA HIS A 71 -8.63 2.49 18.49
C HIS A 71 -9.15 1.57 19.61
N LYS A 72 -10.47 1.50 19.83
CA LYS A 72 -11.02 0.62 20.88
C LYS A 72 -10.94 -0.84 20.44
N SER A 73 -10.36 -1.69 21.30
CA SER A 73 -10.21 -3.11 21.01
C SER A 73 -11.55 -3.87 21.06
N LEU A 74 -11.78 -4.70 20.04
CA LEU A 74 -12.97 -5.56 19.92
C LEU A 74 -12.73 -7.00 20.37
N TYR A 75 -11.47 -7.39 20.63
CA TYR A 75 -11.09 -8.79 20.88
C TYR A 75 -11.95 -9.49 21.94
N LYS A 76 -12.24 -8.82 23.06
CA LYS A 76 -13.01 -9.41 24.16
C LYS A 76 -14.47 -9.70 23.79
N MET A 77 -15.05 -8.88 22.91
CA MET A 77 -16.44 -8.97 22.51
C MET A 77 -16.69 -10.10 21.51
N GLY A 78 -15.68 -10.48 20.73
CA GLY A 78 -15.80 -11.60 19.78
C GLY A 78 -16.29 -12.90 20.42
N LYS A 79 -16.09 -13.09 21.73
CA LYS A 79 -16.60 -14.24 22.47
C LYS A 79 -18.13 -14.35 22.46
N ASP A 80 -18.83 -13.22 22.38
CA ASP A 80 -20.27 -13.15 22.60
C ASP A 80 -21.06 -13.57 21.36
N PHE A 81 -20.48 -13.43 20.16
CA PHE A 81 -21.18 -13.68 18.90
C PHE A 81 -20.43 -14.59 17.91
N LEU A 82 -19.16 -14.89 18.13
CA LEU A 82 -18.43 -15.89 17.33
C LEU A 82 -18.66 -17.30 17.87
N GLU A 83 -18.66 -18.27 16.95
CA GLU A 83 -18.66 -19.68 17.32
C GLU A 83 -17.40 -20.04 18.13
N LYS A 84 -17.54 -21.00 19.04
CA LYS A 84 -16.47 -21.39 19.98
C LYS A 84 -15.17 -21.76 19.27
N ASP A 85 -15.25 -22.46 18.15
CA ASP A 85 -14.09 -22.89 17.37
C ASP A 85 -13.39 -21.73 16.66
N ILE A 86 -14.17 -20.80 16.10
CA ILE A 86 -13.65 -19.58 15.46
C ILE A 86 -12.97 -18.70 16.51
N TYR A 87 -13.60 -18.49 17.67
CA TYR A 87 -13.01 -17.71 18.76
C TYR A 87 -11.71 -18.36 19.30
N LYS A 88 -11.66 -19.70 19.36
CA LYS A 88 -10.43 -20.43 19.72
C LYS A 88 -9.31 -20.19 18.69
N LYS A 89 -9.62 -20.22 17.39
CA LYS A 89 -8.67 -19.87 16.32
C LYS A 89 -8.20 -18.42 16.43
N LEU A 90 -9.11 -17.46 16.64
CA LEU A 90 -8.77 -16.05 16.85
C LEU A 90 -7.78 -15.86 18.01
N LYS A 91 -8.00 -16.55 19.14
CA LYS A 91 -7.09 -16.53 20.29
C LYS A 91 -5.69 -17.06 19.92
N ILE A 92 -5.61 -18.13 19.13
CA ILE A 92 -4.34 -18.68 18.64
C ILE A 92 -3.65 -17.68 17.72
N TYR A 93 -4.34 -17.12 16.73
CA TYR A 93 -3.76 -16.14 15.80
C TYR A 93 -3.24 -14.90 16.52
N ARG A 94 -4.00 -14.40 17.50
CA ARG A 94 -3.58 -13.26 18.33
C ARG A 94 -2.32 -13.59 19.14
N LYS A 95 -2.27 -14.77 19.77
CA LYS A 95 -1.06 -15.24 20.48
C LYS A 95 0.12 -15.35 19.53
N ASN A 96 -0.11 -15.88 18.32
CA ASN A 96 0.94 -16.06 17.35
C ASN A 96 1.49 -14.71 16.86
N LYS A 97 0.62 -13.74 16.54
CA LYS A 97 1.02 -12.39 16.15
C LYS A 97 1.83 -11.71 17.25
N LEU A 98 1.40 -11.80 18.51
CA LEU A 98 2.18 -11.31 19.66
C LEU A 98 3.57 -11.96 19.77
N CYS A 99 3.68 -13.26 19.48
CA CYS A 99 4.96 -13.96 19.46
C CYS A 99 5.86 -13.51 18.31
N MET A 100 5.30 -13.20 17.13
CA MET A 100 6.04 -12.66 15.97
C MET A 100 6.54 -11.23 16.18
N MET A 101 5.83 -10.45 16.99
CA MET A 101 6.19 -9.07 17.33
C MET A 101 7.37 -9.01 18.31
N ASP A 102 7.58 -10.05 19.11
CA ASP A 102 8.63 -10.10 20.13
C ASP A 102 9.95 -10.60 19.54
N PRO A 103 11.01 -9.77 19.49
CA PRO A 103 12.28 -10.14 18.87
C PRO A 103 13.04 -11.25 19.61
N ILE A 104 12.67 -11.57 20.85
CA ILE A 104 13.33 -12.58 21.69
C ILE A 104 12.63 -13.95 21.55
N LYS A 105 11.45 -13.99 20.92
CA LYS A 105 10.66 -15.21 20.75
C LYS A 105 10.75 -15.73 19.33
N GLN A 106 10.82 -17.06 19.20
CA GLN A 106 10.82 -17.74 17.90
C GLN A 106 9.98 -19.01 17.94
N PHE A 107 9.15 -19.23 16.93
CA PHE A 107 8.36 -20.45 16.81
C PHE A 107 9.25 -21.69 16.66
N CYS A 108 8.78 -22.79 17.25
CA CYS A 108 9.40 -24.08 17.07
C CYS A 108 9.26 -24.55 15.62
N PRO A 109 10.34 -24.99 14.95
CA PRO A 109 10.28 -25.50 13.57
C PRO A 109 9.67 -26.91 13.47
N GLN A 110 9.42 -27.56 14.61
CA GLN A 110 8.85 -28.90 14.62
C GLN A 110 7.43 -28.88 14.03
N ILE A 111 7.18 -29.75 13.06
CA ILE A 111 5.87 -29.89 12.41
C ILE A 111 4.81 -30.14 13.48
N ASN A 112 3.68 -29.42 13.39
CA ASN A 112 2.56 -29.47 14.34
C ASN A 112 2.88 -29.03 15.79
N CYS A 113 4.01 -28.35 16.03
CA CYS A 113 4.27 -27.72 17.32
C CYS A 113 3.83 -26.25 17.31
N ASN A 114 2.93 -25.87 18.22
CA ASN A 114 2.54 -24.46 18.41
C ASN A 114 3.45 -23.71 19.42
N GLY A 115 4.60 -24.31 19.74
CA GLY A 115 5.49 -23.87 20.81
C GLY A 115 6.43 -22.80 20.33
N TYR A 116 7.08 -22.12 21.27
CA TYR A 116 8.11 -21.14 20.97
C TYR A 116 9.28 -21.30 21.94
N GLY A 117 10.46 -20.88 21.48
CA GLY A 117 11.62 -20.65 22.32
C GLY A 117 11.76 -19.17 22.62
N GLU A 118 12.30 -18.84 23.79
CA GLU A 118 12.54 -17.48 24.24
C GLU A 118 13.99 -17.36 24.71
N GLY A 119 14.71 -16.37 24.18
CA GLY A 119 16.08 -16.09 24.57
C GLY A 119 16.91 -15.44 23.47
N SER A 120 18.08 -14.93 23.85
CA SER A 120 19.08 -14.38 22.93
C SER A 120 20.20 -15.38 22.61
N GLU A 121 20.03 -16.64 23.01
CA GLU A 121 21.03 -17.69 22.83
C GLU A 121 20.99 -18.27 21.41
N LYS A 122 22.14 -18.75 20.93
CA LYS A 122 22.28 -19.41 19.62
C LYS A 122 21.37 -20.64 19.47
N TYR A 123 20.98 -21.26 20.59
CA TYR A 123 20.04 -22.38 20.62
C TYR A 123 18.91 -22.05 21.58
N LEU A 124 17.68 -22.18 21.10
CA LEU A 124 16.47 -21.99 21.87
C LEU A 124 15.88 -23.36 22.21
N LYS A 125 15.27 -23.46 23.39
CA LYS A 125 14.50 -24.64 23.80
C LYS A 125 13.01 -24.34 23.66
N CYS A 126 12.29 -25.19 22.93
CA CYS A 126 10.84 -25.07 22.81
C CYS A 126 10.17 -25.29 24.17
N ASN A 127 9.25 -24.40 24.53
CA ASN A 127 8.47 -24.49 25.77
C ASN A 127 7.37 -25.57 25.78
N MET A 128 7.16 -26.30 24.68
CA MET A 128 6.12 -27.33 24.58
C MET A 128 6.62 -28.72 24.21
N CYS A 129 7.52 -28.85 23.23
CA CYS A 129 8.04 -30.15 22.80
C CYS A 129 9.49 -30.41 23.27
N ASP A 130 10.06 -29.51 24.07
CA ASP A 130 11.43 -29.56 24.60
C ASP A 130 12.57 -29.67 23.55
N VAL A 131 12.26 -29.63 22.25
CA VAL A 131 13.23 -29.64 21.16
C VAL A 131 14.12 -28.40 21.26
N ARG A 132 15.44 -28.60 21.16
CA ARG A 132 16.42 -27.53 20.99
C ARG A 132 16.58 -27.24 19.51
N PHE A 133 16.41 -25.98 19.13
CA PHE A 133 16.57 -25.53 17.75
C PHE A 133 17.49 -24.31 17.71
N LYS A 134 18.22 -24.14 16.61
CA LYS A 134 19.09 -22.99 16.43
C LYS A 134 18.22 -21.75 16.28
N GLN A 135 18.57 -20.66 16.98
CA GLN A 135 18.03 -19.34 16.66
C GLN A 135 18.50 -19.02 15.25
N THR A 136 17.61 -19.17 14.27
CA THR A 136 17.94 -18.88 12.89
C THR A 136 18.05 -17.37 12.74
N ARG A 137 19.27 -16.83 12.83
CA ARG A 137 19.67 -15.81 11.87
C ARG A 137 19.67 -16.52 10.52
N ASP A 138 18.53 -16.42 9.85
CA ASP A 138 18.21 -17.16 8.65
C ASP A 138 19.32 -16.93 7.60
N PRO A 139 20.07 -17.95 7.15
CA PRO A 139 21.00 -17.79 6.03
C PRO A 139 20.28 -17.37 4.74
N GLY A 140 18.96 -17.62 4.65
CA GLY A 140 18.11 -17.05 3.61
C GLY A 140 17.80 -15.56 3.82
N LYS A 141 18.13 -14.94 4.96
CA LYS A 141 17.83 -13.52 5.23
C LYS A 141 18.58 -12.60 4.27
N GLU A 142 19.87 -12.86 4.05
CA GLU A 142 20.71 -12.09 3.11
C GLU A 142 20.28 -12.37 1.67
N GLU A 143 19.95 -13.61 1.34
CA GLU A 143 19.42 -13.97 0.03
C GLU A 143 18.08 -13.27 -0.24
N ILE A 144 17.18 -13.24 0.74
CA ILE A 144 15.90 -12.53 0.65
C ILE A 144 16.11 -11.01 0.63
N LEU A 145 17.07 -10.45 1.36
CA LEU A 145 17.43 -9.02 1.27
C LEU A 145 17.98 -8.64 -0.11
N ASN A 146 18.72 -9.55 -0.74
CA ASN A 146 19.38 -9.31 -2.01
C ASN A 146 18.48 -9.61 -3.22
N ASN A 147 17.64 -10.64 -3.12
CA ASN A 147 16.79 -11.16 -4.20
C ASN A 147 15.34 -10.70 -4.09
N CYS A 148 14.85 -10.40 -2.89
CA CYS A 148 13.57 -9.72 -2.70
C CYS A 148 13.86 -8.27 -2.30
N SER A 149 13.02 -7.32 -2.72
CA SER A 149 13.09 -5.93 -2.25
C SER A 149 12.58 -5.83 -0.79
N ALA A 150 13.24 -6.57 0.09
CA ALA A 150 12.94 -6.68 1.51
C ALA A 150 13.77 -5.65 2.28
N THR A 151 13.16 -5.03 3.29
CA THR A 151 13.84 -4.06 4.16
C THR A 151 13.67 -4.45 5.61
N GLN A 152 14.72 -4.28 6.41
CA GLN A 152 14.66 -4.56 7.84
C GLN A 152 13.95 -3.43 8.58
N CYS A 153 13.07 -3.80 9.50
CA CYS A 153 12.53 -2.85 10.46
C CYS A 153 13.64 -2.33 11.38
N PRO A 154 13.78 -1.00 11.58
CA PRO A 154 14.85 -0.42 12.41
C PRO A 154 14.73 -0.79 13.90
N THR A 155 13.54 -1.20 14.36
CA THR A 155 13.28 -1.50 15.78
C THR A 155 13.46 -2.99 16.09
N CYS A 156 12.81 -3.88 15.31
CA CYS A 156 12.79 -5.31 15.61
C CYS A 156 13.62 -6.17 14.64
N ASN A 157 14.24 -5.59 13.62
CA ASN A 157 15.02 -6.28 12.59
C ASN A 157 14.26 -7.36 11.78
N ASN A 158 12.93 -7.40 11.87
CA ASN A 158 12.09 -8.24 11.01
C ASN A 158 12.20 -7.77 9.56
N LEU A 159 12.24 -8.74 8.63
CA LEU A 159 12.16 -8.45 7.21
C LEU A 159 10.73 -8.08 6.84
N VAL A 160 10.59 -6.94 6.18
CA VAL A 160 9.33 -6.49 5.61
C VAL A 160 9.48 -6.45 4.11
N ILE A 161 8.62 -7.17 3.42
CA ILE A 161 8.49 -7.16 1.96
C ILE A 161 7.15 -6.50 1.65
N LYS A 162 7.15 -5.57 0.71
CA LYS A 162 5.90 -5.04 0.16
C LYS A 162 5.97 -5.11 -1.37
N PRO A 163 5.00 -5.77 -2.02
CA PRO A 163 5.04 -5.93 -3.47
C PRO A 163 4.63 -4.67 -4.24
N PHE A 164 3.88 -3.72 -3.65
CA PHE A 164 3.54 -2.45 -4.30
C PHE A 164 3.05 -1.37 -3.32
N GLY A 165 3.07 -0.10 -3.75
CA GLY A 165 2.34 1.01 -3.11
C GLY A 165 3.20 1.96 -2.27
N CYS A 166 2.63 2.47 -1.17
CA CYS A 166 3.28 3.47 -0.31
C CYS A 166 4.63 2.97 0.24
N MET A 167 5.68 3.81 0.16
CA MET A 167 7.01 3.52 0.73
C MET A 167 7.00 3.43 2.25
N THR A 168 6.07 4.13 2.91
CA THR A 168 5.88 4.01 4.34
C THR A 168 5.15 2.71 4.63
N VAL A 169 5.78 1.89 5.46
CA VAL A 169 5.19 0.66 5.98
C VAL A 169 5.14 0.70 7.47
N ARG A 170 4.12 0.05 8.02
CA ARG A 170 4.04 -0.25 9.44
C ARG A 170 4.49 -1.70 9.63
N CYS A 171 5.56 -1.90 10.41
CA CYS A 171 6.00 -3.23 10.79
C CYS A 171 4.95 -3.91 11.68
N LEU A 172 5.04 -5.23 11.85
CA LEU A 172 4.30 -5.95 12.89
C LEU A 172 4.58 -5.40 14.29
N CYS A 173 5.77 -4.86 14.57
CA CYS A 173 6.07 -4.21 15.86
C CYS A 173 5.53 -2.77 15.96
N ASP A 174 4.57 -2.39 15.12
CA ASP A 174 3.95 -1.06 15.01
C ASP A 174 4.88 0.11 14.62
N THR A 175 6.17 -0.16 14.37
CA THR A 175 7.10 0.88 13.89
C THR A 175 6.78 1.23 12.44
N GLU A 176 6.52 2.52 12.17
CA GLU A 176 6.42 3.04 10.81
C GLU A 176 7.78 3.46 10.28
N PHE A 177 8.14 2.99 9.09
CA PHE A 177 9.43 3.29 8.48
C PHE A 177 9.37 3.26 6.95
N CYS A 178 10.35 3.88 6.30
CA CYS A 178 10.48 3.91 4.86
C CYS A 178 11.13 2.62 4.36
N LEU A 179 10.45 1.86 3.49
CA LEU A 179 10.99 0.67 2.83
C LEU A 179 12.27 0.96 2.06
N LYS A 180 12.42 2.15 1.46
CA LYS A 180 13.60 2.46 0.65
C LYS A 180 14.86 2.60 1.51
N CYS A 181 14.79 3.30 2.64
CA CYS A 181 15.98 3.65 3.42
C CYS A 181 16.04 3.03 4.83
N GLY A 182 15.00 2.33 5.27
CA GLY A 182 14.91 1.72 6.60
C GLY A 182 14.72 2.70 7.76
N LYS A 183 14.68 4.02 7.52
CA LYS A 183 14.52 5.04 8.58
C LYS A 183 13.08 5.16 9.05
N SER A 184 12.89 5.42 10.35
CA SER A 184 11.57 5.62 10.94
C SER A 184 10.85 6.83 10.33
N SER A 185 9.53 6.74 10.25
CA SER A 185 8.67 7.77 9.68
C SER A 185 8.38 8.93 10.65
N THR A 186 8.75 8.77 11.93
CA THR A 186 8.61 9.80 12.97
C THR A 186 9.68 10.88 12.87
N ASP A 187 10.83 10.57 12.28
CA ASP A 187 11.82 11.57 11.91
C ASP A 187 11.30 12.34 10.69
N SER A 188 11.66 13.61 10.55
CA SER A 188 11.32 14.48 9.41
C SER A 188 11.89 13.94 8.08
N HIS A 189 11.34 12.82 7.61
CA HIS A 189 11.85 12.06 6.49
C HIS A 189 11.48 12.80 5.21
N LYS A 190 12.46 13.44 4.59
CA LYS A 190 12.27 14.16 3.31
C LYS A 190 12.14 13.15 2.18
N TYR A 191 10.91 12.70 1.91
CA TYR A 191 10.59 11.68 0.90
C TYR A 191 11.22 11.96 -0.47
N LEU A 192 11.15 13.20 -0.95
CA LEU A 192 11.74 13.58 -2.25
C LEU A 192 13.25 13.37 -2.28
N ASN A 193 13.95 13.72 -1.18
CA ASN A 193 15.39 13.50 -1.07
C ASN A 193 15.69 12.00 -0.99
N CYS A 194 14.93 11.24 -0.21
CA CYS A 194 15.08 9.79 -0.13
C CYS A 194 14.83 9.11 -1.48
N ALA A 195 13.85 9.56 -2.24
CA ALA A 195 13.53 9.03 -3.56
C ALA A 195 14.65 9.28 -4.57
N ALA A 196 15.32 10.43 -4.49
CA ALA A 196 16.42 10.82 -5.36
C ALA A 196 17.82 10.36 -4.86
N SER A 197 17.96 10.04 -3.58
CA SER A 197 19.22 9.56 -3.00
C SER A 197 19.36 8.05 -3.13
N ASN A 198 20.61 7.57 -3.16
CA ASN A 198 20.93 6.17 -2.93
C ASN A 198 20.69 5.79 -1.45
N LEU A 199 20.88 4.51 -1.12
CA LEU A 199 20.76 3.97 0.24
C LEU A 199 21.67 4.66 1.27
N GLU A 200 22.77 5.27 0.82
CA GLU A 200 23.73 6.01 1.64
C GLU A 200 23.31 7.48 1.89
N GLY A 201 22.17 7.92 1.35
CA GLY A 201 21.69 9.29 1.49
C GLY A 201 22.40 10.31 0.60
N MET A 202 23.24 9.87 -0.33
CA MET A 202 23.88 10.72 -1.35
C MET A 202 23.10 10.67 -2.67
N PHE A 203 23.05 11.78 -3.40
CA PHE A 203 22.52 11.77 -4.77
C PHE A 203 23.42 10.90 -5.66
N SER A 204 22.82 10.02 -6.46
CA SER A 204 23.58 9.19 -7.41
C SER A 204 24.25 10.05 -8.47
N TRP A 205 25.48 9.69 -8.88
CA TRP A 205 26.18 10.39 -9.97
C TRP A 205 25.36 10.37 -11.26
N TRP A 206 24.66 9.27 -11.53
CA TRP A 206 23.77 9.15 -12.68
C TRP A 206 22.64 10.17 -12.67
N THR A 207 22.05 10.45 -11.50
CA THR A 207 20.99 11.46 -11.35
C THR A 207 21.53 12.86 -11.59
N ILE A 208 22.70 13.18 -11.03
CA ILE A 208 23.35 14.49 -11.21
C ILE A 208 23.68 14.71 -12.69
N LEU A 209 24.33 13.73 -13.34
CA LEU A 209 24.69 13.81 -14.75
C LEU A 209 23.45 13.91 -15.63
N PHE A 210 22.40 13.12 -15.38
CA PHE A 210 21.15 13.20 -16.13
C PHE A 210 20.51 14.60 -16.01
N CYS A 211 20.47 15.19 -14.82
CA CYS A 211 19.94 16.53 -14.62
C CYS A 211 20.75 17.59 -15.38
N ILE A 212 22.10 17.53 -15.29
CA ILE A 212 23.00 18.47 -15.97
C ILE A 212 22.88 18.35 -17.50
N TYR A 213 22.87 17.12 -18.02
CA TYR A 213 22.79 16.85 -19.46
C TYR A 213 21.36 16.66 -19.98
N SER A 214 20.36 17.07 -19.20
CA SER A 214 18.94 16.83 -19.50
C SER A 214 18.54 17.31 -20.89
N ILE A 215 19.08 18.45 -21.35
CA ILE A 215 18.83 19.01 -22.69
C ILE A 215 19.28 18.06 -23.81
N ILE A 216 20.45 17.44 -23.67
CA ILE A 216 21.00 16.51 -24.68
C ILE A 216 20.29 15.15 -24.58
N LEU A 217 19.95 14.73 -23.37
CA LEU A 217 19.33 13.44 -23.09
C LEU A 217 17.81 13.42 -23.26
N VAL A 218 17.19 14.54 -23.68
CA VAL A 218 15.75 14.67 -23.90
C VAL A 218 15.16 13.50 -24.69
N PRO A 219 15.69 13.12 -25.88
CA PRO A 219 15.10 12.05 -26.68
C PRO A 219 15.13 10.70 -25.97
N PHE A 220 16.01 10.55 -24.98
CA PHE A 220 16.22 9.33 -24.22
C PHE A 220 15.53 9.36 -22.85
N THR A 221 14.71 10.38 -22.55
CA THR A 221 14.04 10.52 -21.25
C THR A 221 13.21 9.30 -20.84
N PRO A 222 12.40 8.65 -21.70
CA PRO A 222 11.70 7.41 -21.32
C PRO A 222 12.66 6.31 -20.81
N PHE A 223 13.77 6.10 -21.51
CA PHE A 223 14.80 5.14 -21.13
C PHE A 223 15.38 5.41 -19.73
N PHE A 224 15.73 6.67 -19.44
CA PHE A 224 16.25 7.05 -18.12
C PHE A 224 15.18 6.97 -17.03
N ILE A 225 13.94 7.39 -17.30
CA ILE A 225 12.84 7.31 -16.33
C ILE A 225 12.62 5.86 -15.90
N VAL A 226 12.50 4.94 -16.85
CA VAL A 226 12.31 3.51 -16.54
C VAL A 226 13.49 2.94 -15.76
N ASN A 227 14.73 3.29 -16.13
CA ASN A 227 15.92 2.82 -15.43
C ASN A 227 16.07 3.39 -14.03
N ILE A 228 15.79 4.69 -13.83
CA ILE A 228 15.78 5.35 -12.52
C ILE A 228 14.71 4.72 -11.63
N TYR A 229 13.51 4.50 -12.19
CA TYR A 229 12.40 3.86 -11.47
C TYR A 229 12.79 2.46 -11.01
N ARG A 230 13.32 1.63 -11.92
CA ARG A 230 13.81 0.28 -11.61
C ARG A 230 14.92 0.26 -10.57
N ALA A 231 15.86 1.19 -10.65
CA ALA A 231 16.98 1.25 -9.71
C ALA A 231 16.55 1.68 -8.29
N ASN A 232 15.48 2.47 -8.16
CA ASN A 232 15.14 3.14 -6.91
C ASN A 232 13.84 2.63 -6.24
N TRP A 233 12.91 2.03 -6.98
CA TRP A 233 11.55 1.79 -6.46
C TRP A 233 11.14 0.32 -6.43
N ASP A 234 11.56 -0.54 -7.37
CA ASP A 234 11.40 -2.00 -7.26
C ASP A 234 12.17 -2.74 -8.36
N ARG A 235 12.90 -3.82 -8.03
CA ARG A 235 13.48 -4.72 -9.03
C ARG A 235 12.40 -5.63 -9.63
N ASN A 236 11.34 -5.97 -8.90
CA ASN A 236 10.39 -7.01 -9.27
C ASN A 236 9.18 -6.53 -10.09
N TYR A 237 9.01 -5.21 -10.27
CA TYR A 237 7.87 -4.65 -11.02
C TYR A 237 7.81 -5.12 -12.48
N PHE A 238 8.96 -5.33 -13.12
CA PHE A 238 9.05 -5.85 -14.48
C PHE A 238 9.71 -7.23 -14.49
N PHE A 239 9.07 -8.24 -13.88
CA PHE A 239 9.57 -9.61 -13.85
C PHE A 239 10.06 -10.08 -15.24
N PHE A 240 9.28 -9.82 -16.28
CA PHE A 240 9.62 -10.15 -17.67
C PHE A 240 10.83 -9.38 -18.24
N MET A 241 11.07 -8.13 -17.81
CA MET A 241 12.24 -7.38 -18.25
C MET A 241 13.53 -7.79 -17.53
N ASN A 242 13.42 -8.47 -16.38
CA ASN A 242 14.60 -8.91 -15.64
C ASN A 242 15.29 -10.13 -16.26
N GLU A 243 14.53 -11.03 -16.90
CA GLU A 243 15.11 -12.20 -17.56
C GLU A 243 16.06 -11.83 -18.72
N HIS A 244 15.72 -10.78 -19.48
CA HIS A 244 16.51 -10.30 -20.62
C HIS A 244 16.88 -8.82 -20.50
N LEU A 245 17.52 -8.48 -19.39
CA LEU A 245 17.88 -7.11 -19.01
C LEU A 245 18.53 -6.27 -20.13
N ILE A 246 19.52 -6.86 -20.80
CA ILE A 246 20.32 -6.18 -21.81
C ILE A 246 19.47 -5.88 -23.04
N PHE A 247 18.67 -6.88 -23.47
CA PHE A 247 17.79 -6.76 -24.63
C PHE A 247 16.77 -5.64 -24.46
N TYR A 248 16.05 -5.60 -23.33
CA TYR A 248 15.05 -4.56 -23.08
C TYR A 248 15.66 -3.16 -22.94
N ASN A 249 16.84 -3.03 -22.34
CA ASN A 249 17.50 -1.73 -22.26
C ASN A 249 17.94 -1.22 -23.63
N ILE A 250 18.45 -2.10 -24.51
CA ILE A 250 18.78 -1.73 -25.89
C ILE A 250 17.52 -1.32 -26.64
N LEU A 251 16.46 -2.12 -26.55
CA LEU A 251 15.18 -1.84 -27.20
C LEU A 251 14.62 -0.49 -26.74
N LEU A 252 14.54 -0.28 -25.43
CA LEU A 252 14.01 0.95 -24.84
C LEU A 252 14.87 2.16 -25.20
N PHE A 253 16.19 2.03 -25.28
CA PHE A 253 17.08 3.10 -25.72
C PHE A 253 16.82 3.49 -27.18
N ILE A 254 16.69 2.51 -28.07
CA ILE A 254 16.42 2.72 -29.51
C ILE A 254 15.05 3.37 -29.72
N PHE A 255 14.01 2.89 -29.03
CA PHE A 255 12.64 3.38 -29.19
C PHE A 255 12.30 4.61 -28.34
N SER A 256 13.18 5.02 -27.43
CA SER A 256 12.96 6.15 -26.52
C SER A 256 12.51 7.44 -27.23
N PRO A 257 13.16 7.89 -28.33
CA PRO A 257 12.76 9.12 -29.02
C PRO A 257 11.36 9.02 -29.62
N MET A 258 11.04 7.84 -30.16
CA MET A 258 9.74 7.55 -30.75
C MET A 258 8.64 7.57 -29.67
N ILE A 259 8.87 6.89 -28.54
CA ILE A 259 7.97 6.86 -27.39
C ILE A 259 7.72 8.28 -26.86
N LEU A 260 8.76 9.11 -26.78
CA LEU A 260 8.63 10.49 -26.33
C LEU A 260 7.72 11.31 -27.26
N VAL A 261 7.94 11.23 -28.57
CA VAL A 261 7.12 11.94 -29.57
C VAL A 261 5.66 11.49 -29.48
N PHE A 262 5.40 10.17 -29.48
CA PHE A 262 4.05 9.65 -29.31
C PHE A 262 3.42 10.07 -27.98
N GLY A 263 4.21 10.10 -26.90
CA GLY A 263 3.77 10.59 -25.59
C GLY A 263 3.30 12.04 -25.64
N PHE A 264 4.02 12.93 -26.31
CA PHE A 264 3.61 14.34 -26.47
C PHE A 264 2.30 14.51 -27.24
N PHE A 265 2.03 13.65 -28.22
CA PHE A 265 0.78 13.68 -28.96
C PHE A 265 -0.37 13.03 -28.19
N TYR A 266 -0.12 11.93 -27.48
CA TYR A 266 -1.16 11.14 -26.80
C TYR A 266 -1.61 11.74 -25.46
N LEU A 267 -0.67 12.23 -24.64
CA LEU A 267 -0.97 12.78 -23.31
C LEU A 267 -2.02 13.91 -23.30
N PRO A 268 -2.00 14.88 -24.22
CA PRO A 268 -3.03 15.93 -24.30
C PRO A 268 -4.44 15.39 -24.48
N PHE A 269 -4.63 14.29 -25.22
CA PHE A 269 -5.95 13.67 -25.39
C PHE A 269 -6.42 13.04 -24.08
N VAL A 270 -5.55 12.30 -23.40
CA VAL A 270 -5.88 11.68 -22.10
C VAL A 270 -6.19 12.74 -21.04
N VAL A 271 -5.30 13.72 -20.88
CA VAL A 271 -5.47 14.79 -19.89
C VAL A 271 -6.68 15.66 -20.24
N GLY A 272 -6.85 16.01 -21.52
CA GLY A 272 -8.01 16.75 -22.00
C GLY A 272 -9.33 16.02 -21.71
N TRP A 273 -9.37 14.70 -21.91
CA TRP A 273 -10.52 13.87 -21.57
C TRP A 273 -10.82 13.91 -20.06
N MET A 274 -9.78 13.72 -19.23
CA MET A 274 -9.92 13.77 -17.77
C MET A 274 -10.41 15.14 -17.28
N CYS A 275 -9.91 16.23 -17.85
CA CYS A 275 -10.37 17.58 -17.53
C CYS A 275 -11.84 17.78 -17.90
N VAL A 276 -12.26 17.33 -19.08
CA VAL A 276 -13.67 17.40 -19.50
C VAL A 276 -14.55 16.58 -18.56
N GLU A 277 -14.19 15.33 -18.26
CA GLU A 277 -14.97 14.51 -17.33
C GLU A 277 -15.09 15.15 -15.95
N ALA A 278 -14.00 15.71 -15.40
CA ALA A 278 -14.03 16.42 -14.12
C ALA A 278 -14.97 17.64 -14.11
N VAL A 279 -15.09 18.37 -15.23
CA VAL A 279 -16.00 19.53 -15.35
C VAL A 279 -17.48 19.12 -15.36
N PHE A 280 -17.77 17.91 -15.84
CA PHE A 280 -19.12 17.38 -15.99
C PHE A 280 -19.50 16.33 -14.93
N ASP A 281 -18.61 16.05 -13.99
CA ASP A 281 -18.87 15.10 -12.91
C ASP A 281 -20.10 15.57 -12.09
N GLY A 282 -21.08 14.68 -11.93
CA GLY A 282 -22.34 14.95 -11.24
C GLY A 282 -23.43 15.76 -11.98
N LYS A 283 -23.25 16.14 -13.26
CA LYS A 283 -24.24 16.96 -14.02
C LYS A 283 -25.14 16.19 -15.01
N THR A 284 -25.04 14.87 -15.06
CA THR A 284 -25.78 14.02 -16.00
C THR A 284 -27.20 13.70 -15.52
N ASP A 285 -28.12 14.65 -15.69
CA ASP A 285 -29.55 14.40 -15.51
C ASP A 285 -30.14 13.66 -16.73
N LYS A 286 -31.04 12.70 -16.50
CA LYS A 286 -31.50 11.70 -17.50
C LYS A 286 -32.19 12.32 -18.72
N THR A 287 -32.75 13.52 -18.60
CA THR A 287 -33.55 14.19 -19.65
C THR A 287 -32.71 15.05 -20.60
N LYS A 288 -31.45 15.37 -20.27
CA LYS A 288 -30.58 16.25 -21.07
C LYS A 288 -29.33 15.55 -21.60
N HIS A 289 -29.35 14.21 -21.67
CA HIS A 289 -28.19 13.40 -22.02
C HIS A 289 -27.54 13.79 -23.37
N ILE A 290 -28.36 14.06 -24.40
CA ILE A 290 -27.86 14.43 -25.74
C ILE A 290 -27.19 15.80 -25.73
N PHE A 291 -27.78 16.78 -25.04
CA PHE A 291 -27.22 18.14 -24.96
C PHE A 291 -25.85 18.15 -24.26
N TRP A 292 -25.75 17.49 -23.10
CA TRP A 292 -24.48 17.41 -22.37
C TRP A 292 -23.42 16.62 -23.12
N PHE A 293 -23.80 15.57 -23.86
CA PHE A 293 -22.89 14.83 -24.71
C PHE A 293 -22.31 15.70 -25.84
N LEU A 294 -23.15 16.44 -26.56
CA LEU A 294 -22.67 17.37 -27.60
C LEU A 294 -21.76 18.45 -27.03
N LEU A 295 -22.11 19.00 -25.87
CA LEU A 295 -21.28 19.99 -25.19
C LEU A 295 -19.91 19.42 -24.77
N LYS A 296 -19.86 18.17 -24.27
CA LYS A 296 -18.61 17.46 -23.97
C LYS A 296 -17.73 17.36 -25.21
N VAL A 297 -18.28 16.96 -26.36
CA VAL A 297 -17.54 16.82 -27.62
C VAL A 297 -17.01 18.19 -28.10
N ILE A 298 -17.81 19.25 -27.99
CA ILE A 298 -17.42 20.61 -28.40
C ILE A 298 -16.27 21.14 -27.53
N ILE A 299 -16.31 20.93 -26.21
CA ILE A 299 -15.30 21.43 -25.28
C ILE A 299 -14.02 20.58 -25.29
N TYR A 300 -14.12 19.31 -25.69
CA TYR A 300 -12.98 18.40 -25.74
C TYR A 300 -11.84 18.90 -26.64
N PHE A 301 -12.13 19.32 -27.88
CA PHE A 301 -11.06 19.76 -28.80
C PHE A 301 -10.29 21.00 -28.29
N PRO A 302 -10.95 22.07 -27.82
CA PRO A 302 -10.27 23.17 -27.15
C PRO A 302 -9.47 22.73 -25.92
N ALA A 303 -10.00 21.81 -25.11
CA ALA A 303 -9.30 21.29 -23.93
C ALA A 303 -8.01 20.55 -24.33
N VAL A 304 -8.07 19.68 -25.34
CA VAL A 304 -6.88 18.98 -25.87
C VAL A 304 -5.82 19.97 -26.37
N LEU A 305 -6.22 21.01 -27.10
CA LEU A 305 -5.30 22.04 -27.60
C LEU A 305 -4.63 22.80 -26.45
N LEU A 306 -5.41 23.22 -25.45
CA LEU A 306 -4.89 23.90 -24.26
C LEU A 306 -3.94 23.00 -23.47
N CYS A 307 -4.29 21.72 -23.27
CA CYS A 307 -3.42 20.73 -22.64
C CYS A 307 -2.12 20.55 -23.43
N PHE A 308 -2.17 20.52 -24.76
CA PHE A 308 -0.97 20.39 -25.59
C PHE A 308 -0.02 21.58 -25.41
N VAL A 309 -0.54 22.82 -25.50
CA VAL A 309 0.26 24.03 -25.25
C VAL A 309 0.83 24.02 -23.82
N GLY A 310 0.02 23.66 -22.83
CA GLY A 310 0.44 23.56 -21.43
C GLY A 310 1.56 22.53 -21.21
N ILE A 311 1.46 21.35 -21.86
CA ILE A 311 2.50 20.31 -21.81
C ILE A 311 3.80 20.82 -22.47
N LEU A 312 3.73 21.49 -23.62
CA LEU A 312 4.91 22.05 -24.28
C LEU A 312 5.60 23.13 -23.44
N LEU A 313 4.84 24.04 -22.85
CA LEU A 313 5.37 25.08 -21.96
C LEU A 313 5.97 24.47 -20.69
N GLY A 314 5.27 23.55 -20.05
CA GLY A 314 5.74 22.85 -18.86
C GLY A 314 7.01 22.05 -19.13
N PHE A 315 7.08 21.38 -20.28
CA PHE A 315 8.28 20.68 -20.71
C PHE A 315 9.45 21.62 -20.98
N GLY A 316 9.22 22.75 -21.67
CA GLY A 316 10.25 23.78 -21.89
C GLY A 316 10.81 24.34 -20.58
N LEU A 317 9.95 24.63 -19.61
CA LEU A 317 10.37 25.06 -18.27
C LEU A 317 11.16 23.97 -17.54
N LEU A 318 10.73 22.71 -17.63
CA LEU A 318 11.42 21.57 -17.04
C LEU A 318 12.87 21.45 -17.57
N LEU A 319 13.07 21.63 -18.88
CA LEU A 319 14.40 21.59 -19.50
C LEU A 319 15.33 22.71 -19.02
N ILE A 320 14.79 23.84 -18.57
CA ILE A 320 15.58 24.94 -18.01
C ILE A 320 15.91 24.67 -16.53
N ILE A 321 14.95 24.13 -15.77
CA ILE A 321 15.08 23.90 -14.33
C ILE A 321 15.99 22.70 -14.02
N LEU A 322 15.91 21.62 -14.79
CA LEU A 322 16.66 20.38 -14.52
C LEU A 322 18.18 20.58 -14.48
N PRO A 323 18.83 21.29 -15.42
CA PRO A 323 20.27 21.58 -15.33
C PRO A 323 20.64 22.38 -14.09
N LEU A 324 19.83 23.39 -13.73
CA LEU A 324 20.05 24.21 -12.53
C LEU A 324 19.99 23.35 -11.26
N MET A 325 19.00 22.46 -11.18
CA MET A 325 18.91 21.47 -10.10
C MET A 325 20.13 20.53 -10.08
N GLY A 326 20.59 20.07 -11.25
CA GLY A 326 21.77 19.21 -11.36
C GLY A 326 23.03 19.86 -10.80
N VAL A 327 23.26 21.14 -11.12
CA VAL A 327 24.37 21.93 -10.56
C VAL A 327 24.22 22.11 -9.05
N ALA A 328 23.00 22.41 -8.56
CA ALA A 328 22.74 22.52 -7.13
C ALA A 328 23.04 21.20 -6.38
N TYR A 329 22.62 20.05 -6.93
CA TYR A 329 22.92 18.73 -6.36
C TYR A 329 24.40 18.40 -6.40
N LEU A 330 25.13 18.77 -7.45
CA LEU A 330 26.57 18.64 -7.52
C LEU A 330 27.25 19.43 -6.39
N PHE A 331 26.83 20.68 -6.17
CA PHE A 331 27.38 21.54 -5.11
C PHE A 331 27.11 20.98 -3.70
N VAL A 332 25.88 20.52 -3.44
CA VAL A 332 25.53 19.86 -2.18
C VAL A 332 26.41 18.63 -1.96
N ARG A 333 26.62 17.82 -3.00
CA ARG A 333 27.42 16.60 -2.88
C ARG A 333 28.89 16.89 -2.58
N ILE A 334 29.49 17.87 -3.26
CA ILE A 334 30.88 18.29 -3.02
C ILE A 334 31.03 18.83 -1.58
N ASN A 335 30.10 19.67 -1.11
CA ASN A 335 30.16 20.23 0.25
C ASN A 335 29.94 19.20 1.35
N VAL A 336 29.21 18.13 1.09
CA VAL A 336 29.10 17.01 2.04
C VAL A 336 30.42 16.25 2.10
N GLN A 337 31.10 16.03 0.96
CA GLN A 337 32.39 15.35 0.93
C GLN A 337 33.53 16.14 1.58
N THR A 338 33.46 17.46 1.67
CA THR A 338 34.50 18.28 2.32
C THR A 338 34.34 18.42 3.83
N LYS A 339 33.21 17.97 4.40
CA LYS A 339 32.94 18.00 5.85
C LYS A 339 33.29 16.70 6.58
N TYR A 340 33.61 15.64 5.84
CA TYR A 340 34.14 14.38 6.33
C TYR A 340 35.55 14.19 5.79
#